data_AF-A0A0J6GDI7-F1
#
_entry.id   AF-A0A0J6GDI7-F1
#
_cell.length_a   1.000
_cell.length_b   1.000
_cell.length_c   1.000
_cell.angle_alpha   90.00
_cell.angle_beta   90.00
_cell.angle_gamma   90.00
#
_symmetry.space_group_name_H-M   'P 1'
#
loop_
_entity.id
_entity.type
_entity.pdbx_description
1 polymer ?
#
loop_
_entity_poly.entity_id
_entity_poly.type
_entity_poly.pdbx_seq_one_letter_code
_entity_poly.pdbx_strand_id
1 'polypeptide(L)'
;MKSFDVKRVGRLISELAVLLALYFLGCQLAAWGHLPIPGGVVGMALLLLAFALGWVKPATLQLGAGVLMAEMLLFFIPALMSLLDYGVIVRDDGWRILLVIGVSTLLVMVVTAFTVEAVCRWRVRHEV
;
A
#
# COMPACT_ATOMS: atom_id res chain seq x y z
N MET A 1 21.96 -26.42 -16.64
CA MET A 1 20.78 -25.99 -15.86
C MET A 1 20.88 -24.50 -15.45
N LYS A 2 20.90 -23.53 -16.41
CA LYS A 2 21.21 -22.11 -16.09
C LYS A 2 20.43 -21.01 -16.84
N SER A 3 19.46 -21.33 -17.71
CA SER A 3 18.72 -20.31 -18.49
C SER A 3 17.34 -19.93 -17.96
N PHE A 4 16.82 -20.64 -16.94
CA PHE A 4 15.51 -20.34 -16.35
C PHE A 4 15.52 -19.12 -15.41
N ASP A 5 16.69 -18.68 -14.95
CA ASP A 5 16.84 -17.58 -14.01
C ASP A 5 16.82 -16.21 -14.72
N VAL A 6 17.58 -16.05 -15.81
CA VAL A 6 17.71 -14.77 -16.54
C VAL A 6 16.37 -14.23 -17.05
N LYS A 7 15.51 -15.07 -17.63
CA LYS A 7 14.17 -14.62 -18.10
C LYS A 7 13.27 -14.20 -16.95
N ARG A 8 13.40 -14.85 -15.79
CA ARG A 8 12.61 -14.55 -14.59
C ARG A 8 13.10 -13.26 -13.92
N VAL A 9 14.41 -13.07 -13.83
CA VAL A 9 15.04 -11.84 -13.34
C VAL A 9 14.71 -10.64 -14.24
N GLY A 10 14.78 -10.81 -15.56
CA GLY A 10 14.39 -9.74 -16.50
C GLY A 10 12.93 -9.31 -16.33
N ARG A 11 12.04 -10.27 -16.11
CA ARG A 11 10.63 -10.00 -15.81
C ARG A 11 10.47 -9.31 -14.45
N LEU A 12 11.16 -9.75 -13.40
CA LEU A 12 11.14 -9.09 -12.08
C LEU A 12 11.57 -7.63 -12.15
N ILE A 13 12.67 -7.34 -12.87
CA ILE A 13 13.16 -5.98 -13.07
C ILE A 13 12.12 -5.14 -13.81
N SER A 14 11.47 -5.68 -14.84
CA SER A 14 10.39 -4.97 -15.54
C SER A 14 9.19 -4.68 -14.63
N GLU A 15 8.81 -5.63 -13.77
CA GLU A 15 7.69 -5.47 -12.84
C GLU A 15 8.01 -4.39 -11.78
N LEU A 16 9.23 -4.42 -11.23
CA LEU A 16 9.72 -3.37 -10.32
C LEU A 16 9.76 -2.01 -10.99
N ALA A 17 10.28 -1.94 -12.23
CA ALA A 17 10.37 -0.69 -12.97
C ALA A 17 8.98 -0.07 -13.21
N VAL A 18 7.97 -0.89 -13.53
CA VAL A 18 6.58 -0.43 -13.67
C VAL A 18 6.04 0.09 -12.34
N LEU A 19 6.23 -0.63 -11.23
CA LEU A 19 5.79 -0.19 -9.90
C LEU A 19 6.47 1.13 -9.48
N LEU A 20 7.78 1.26 -9.70
CA LEU A 20 8.53 2.47 -9.41
C LEU A 20 8.13 3.64 -10.32
N ALA A 21 7.87 3.39 -11.60
CA ALA A 21 7.39 4.40 -12.52
C ALA A 21 6.02 4.95 -12.10
N LEU A 22 5.10 4.07 -11.70
CA LEU A 22 3.79 4.48 -11.19
C LEU A 22 3.90 5.26 -9.87
N TYR A 23 4.80 4.85 -8.97
CA TYR A 23 5.09 5.60 -7.75
C TYR A 23 5.62 7.00 -8.07
N PHE A 24 6.58 7.12 -8.99
CA PHE A 24 7.16 8.41 -9.37
C PHE A 24 6.12 9.32 -10.06
N LEU A 25 5.30 8.77 -10.95
CA LEU A 25 4.18 9.49 -11.55
C LEU A 25 3.17 9.95 -10.50
N GLY A 26 2.85 9.09 -9.52
CA GLY A 26 1.99 9.44 -8.39
C GLY A 26 2.55 10.60 -7.57
N CYS A 27 3.85 10.60 -7.29
CA CYS A 27 4.54 11.71 -6.62
C CYS A 27 4.50 13.00 -7.43
N GLN A 28 4.78 12.94 -8.74
CA GLN A 28 4.73 14.11 -9.62
C GLN A 28 3.31 14.70 -9.71
N LEU A 29 2.29 13.85 -9.85
CA LEU A 29 0.90 14.30 -9.86
C LEU A 29 0.46 14.86 -8.52
N ALA A 30 0.86 14.24 -7.40
CA ALA A 30 0.58 14.76 -6.07
C ALA A 30 1.23 16.15 -5.87
N ALA A 31 2.47 16.32 -6.32
CA ALA A 31 3.17 17.59 -6.27
C ALA A 31 2.53 18.67 -7.14
N TRP A 32 2.16 18.37 -8.39
CA TRP A 32 1.47 19.31 -9.28
C TRP A 32 0.05 19.64 -8.79
N GLY A 33 -0.65 18.66 -8.25
CA GLY A 33 -1.99 18.83 -7.68
C GLY A 33 -2.02 19.49 -6.31
N HIS A 34 -0.84 19.74 -5.69
CA HIS A 34 -0.72 20.24 -4.31
C HIS A 34 -1.57 19.43 -3.32
N LEU A 35 -1.72 18.13 -3.59
CA LEU A 35 -2.64 17.29 -2.85
C LEU A 35 -2.04 16.97 -1.48
N PRO A 36 -2.80 17.08 -0.37
CA PRO A 36 -2.32 16.77 0.99
C PRO A 36 -2.24 15.25 1.23
N ILE A 37 -1.89 14.48 0.20
CA ILE A 37 -1.91 13.02 0.19
C ILE A 37 -0.52 12.54 -0.28
N PRO A 38 0.08 11.52 0.36
CA PRO A 38 1.33 10.96 -0.10
C PRO A 38 1.26 10.49 -1.55
N GLY A 39 2.31 10.76 -2.33
CA GLY A 39 2.40 10.35 -3.74
C GLY A 39 2.22 8.85 -3.96
N GLY A 40 2.57 8.02 -2.97
CA GLY A 40 2.30 6.58 -3.00
C GLY A 40 0.81 6.22 -3.09
N VAL A 41 -0.08 6.97 -2.43
CA VAL A 41 -1.53 6.75 -2.51
C VAL A 41 -2.05 7.10 -3.90
N VAL A 42 -1.54 8.19 -4.49
CA VAL A 42 -1.85 8.55 -5.88
C VAL A 42 -1.34 7.48 -6.85
N GLY A 43 -0.13 6.97 -6.64
CA GLY A 43 0.43 5.85 -7.40
C GLY A 43 -0.42 4.58 -7.31
N MET A 44 -0.97 4.26 -6.13
CA MET A 44 -1.93 3.15 -5.96
C MET A 44 -3.23 3.39 -6.73
N ALA A 45 -3.75 4.63 -6.74
CA ALA A 45 -4.93 4.97 -7.52
C ALA A 45 -4.67 4.85 -9.03
N LEU A 46 -3.50 5.28 -9.52
CA LEU A 46 -3.08 5.08 -10.91
C LEU A 46 -2.95 3.60 -11.26
N LEU A 47 -2.37 2.79 -10.38
CA LEU A 47 -2.27 1.34 -10.58
C LEU A 47 -3.66 0.69 -10.65
N LEU A 48 -4.58 1.10 -9.77
CA LEU A 48 -5.96 0.65 -9.78
C LEU A 48 -6.67 1.03 -11.10
N LEU A 49 -6.46 2.25 -11.59
CA LEU A 49 -6.98 2.68 -12.89
C LEU A 49 -6.38 1.85 -14.04
N ALA A 50 -5.08 1.56 -14.01
CA ALA A 50 -4.44 0.70 -15.00
C ALA A 50 -5.00 -0.74 -14.99
N PHE A 51 -5.37 -1.25 -13.81
CA PHE A 51 -6.07 -2.53 -13.68
C PHE A 51 -7.52 -2.45 -14.20
N ALA A 52 -8.24 -1.37 -13.88
CA ALA A 52 -9.61 -1.16 -14.33
C ALA A 52 -9.71 -1.01 -15.86
N LEU A 53 -8.72 -0.36 -16.49
CA LEU A 53 -8.60 -0.20 -17.95
C LEU A 53 -8.11 -1.47 -18.66
N GLY A 54 -7.70 -2.50 -17.92
CA GLY A 54 -7.19 -3.76 -18.47
C GLY A 54 -5.79 -3.66 -19.08
N TRP A 55 -5.06 -2.55 -18.88
CA TRP A 55 -3.72 -2.35 -19.41
C TRP A 55 -2.69 -3.27 -18.76
N VAL A 56 -2.89 -3.57 -17.47
CA VAL A 56 -2.00 -4.44 -16.70
C VAL A 56 -2.83 -5.50 -15.98
N LYS A 57 -2.39 -6.76 -16.00
CA LYS A 57 -3.02 -7.83 -15.23
C LYS A 57 -2.40 -7.86 -13.83
N PRO A 58 -3.17 -8.02 -12.75
CA PRO A 58 -2.60 -8.12 -11.40
C PRO A 58 -1.53 -9.23 -11.28
N ALA A 59 -1.75 -10.37 -11.94
CA ALA A 59 -0.81 -11.49 -11.99
C ALA A 59 0.54 -11.16 -12.64
N THR A 60 0.62 -10.09 -13.45
CA THR A 60 1.88 -9.65 -14.05
C THR A 60 2.71 -8.75 -13.16
N LEU A 61 2.24 -8.35 -11.97
CA LEU A 61 3.02 -7.55 -11.02
C LEU A 61 3.24 -8.27 -9.68
N GLN A 62 2.64 -9.45 -9.50
CA GLN A 62 2.69 -10.21 -8.25
C GLN A 62 4.10 -10.63 -7.86
N LEU A 63 4.97 -10.94 -8.82
CA LEU A 63 6.33 -11.39 -8.51
C LEU A 63 7.18 -10.22 -8.02
N GLY A 64 7.16 -9.09 -8.73
CA GLY A 64 7.85 -7.86 -8.32
C GLY A 64 7.33 -7.29 -7.00
N ALA A 65 6.00 -7.23 -6.84
CA ALA A 65 5.38 -6.80 -5.58
C ALA A 65 5.72 -7.77 -4.43
N GLY A 66 5.75 -9.07 -4.69
CA GLY A 66 6.15 -10.10 -3.72
C GLY A 66 7.55 -9.90 -3.19
N VAL A 67 8.51 -9.52 -4.04
CA VAL A 67 9.88 -9.20 -3.62
C VAL A 67 9.91 -7.95 -2.74
N LEU A 68 9.22 -6.87 -3.12
CA LEU A 68 9.12 -5.66 -2.29
C LEU A 68 8.47 -5.96 -0.94
N MET A 69 7.44 -6.81 -0.93
CA MET A 69 6.74 -7.25 0.28
C MET A 69 7.65 -8.09 1.19
N ALA A 70 8.43 -9.01 0.62
CA ALA A 70 9.37 -9.84 1.37
C ALA A 70 10.46 -9.00 2.05
N GLU A 71 10.93 -7.95 1.38
CA GLU A 71 11.94 -7.02 1.90
C GLU A 71 11.32 -5.80 2.62
N MET A 72 10.05 -5.85 3.03
CA MET A 72 9.41 -4.69 3.71
C MET A 72 10.15 -4.25 4.97
N LEU A 73 10.78 -5.19 5.69
CA LEU A 73 11.62 -4.87 6.83
C LEU A 73 12.75 -3.91 6.45
N LEU A 74 13.38 -4.10 5.28
CA LEU A 74 14.44 -3.21 4.78
C LEU A 74 13.93 -1.78 4.62
N PHE A 75 12.70 -1.60 4.10
CA PHE A 75 12.08 -0.28 3.94
C PHE A 75 11.60 0.33 5.27
N PHE A 76 11.29 -0.50 6.27
CA PHE A 76 10.91 -0.03 7.60
C PHE A 76 12.10 0.43 8.44
N ILE A 77 13.29 -0.14 8.25
CA ILE A 77 14.48 0.22 9.04
C ILE A 77 14.77 1.74 9.00
N PRO A 78 14.86 2.40 7.83
CA PRO A 78 15.08 3.85 7.77
C PRO A 78 13.94 4.66 8.39
N ALA A 79 12.69 4.24 8.15
CA ALA A 79 11.52 4.93 8.69
C ALA A 79 11.48 4.86 10.22
N LEU A 80 11.82 3.71 10.80
CA LEU A 80 11.91 3.52 12.25
C LEU A 80 13.09 4.30 12.85
N MET A 81 14.25 4.33 12.18
CA MET A 81 15.40 5.13 12.65
C MET A 81 15.05 6.61 12.74
N SER A 82 14.39 7.16 11.72
CA SER A 82 13.91 8.55 11.74
C SER A 82 12.88 8.82 12.85
N LEU A 83 12.12 7.80 13.27
CA LEU A 83 11.17 7.92 14.37
C LEU A 83 11.88 7.98 15.73
N LEU A 84 12.96 7.20 15.90
CA LEU A 84 13.72 7.15 17.15
C LEU A 84 14.45 8.47 17.47
N ASP A 85 14.77 9.28 16.46
CA ASP A 85 15.30 10.63 16.65
C ASP A 85 14.35 11.54 17.47
N TYR A 86 13.05 11.26 17.44
CA TYR A 86 12.02 11.93 18.27
C TYR A 86 11.78 11.21 19.60
N GLY A 87 12.74 10.41 20.07
CA GLY A 87 12.59 9.46 21.17
C GLY A 87 12.12 10.06 22.51
N VAL A 88 12.31 11.36 22.74
CA VAL A 88 11.80 12.05 23.95
C VAL A 88 10.26 12.04 23.99
N ILE A 89 9.60 12.33 22.86
CA ILE A 89 8.14 12.32 22.74
C ILE A 89 7.60 10.89 22.87
N VAL A 90 8.29 9.92 22.29
CA VAL A 90 7.92 8.50 22.37
C VAL A 90 8.04 7.97 23.79
N ARG A 91 9.00 8.47 24.59
CA ARG A 91 9.18 8.00 25.96
C ARG A 91 8.11 8.50 26.94
N ASP A 92 7.68 9.75 26.80
CA ASP A 92 6.70 10.35 27.71
C ASP A 92 5.24 10.12 27.24
N ASP A 93 4.97 10.20 25.93
CA ASP A 93 3.62 10.07 25.37
C ASP A 93 3.38 8.76 24.57
N GLY A 94 4.38 7.88 24.46
CA GLY A 94 4.30 6.67 23.64
C GLY A 94 3.13 5.75 24.01
N TRP A 95 2.79 5.65 25.29
CA TRP A 95 1.63 4.86 25.73
C TRP A 95 0.30 5.44 25.21
N ARG A 96 0.14 6.77 25.21
CA ARG A 96 -1.06 7.43 24.67
C ARG A 96 -1.14 7.23 23.17
N ILE A 97 -0.02 7.35 22.45
CA ILE A 97 0.05 7.12 21.00
C ILE A 97 -0.35 5.66 20.68
N LEU A 98 0.21 4.68 21.40
CA LEU A 98 -0.11 3.27 21.20
C LEU A 98 -1.59 2.98 21.43
N LEU A 99 -2.17 3.54 22.50
CA LEU A 99 -3.60 3.39 22.79
C LEU A 99 -4.46 3.99 21.68
N VAL A 100 -4.14 5.21 21.23
CA VAL A 100 -4.90 5.89 20.18
C VAL A 100 -4.81 5.11 18.87
N ILE A 101 -3.62 4.66 18.46
CA ILE A 101 -3.46 3.86 17.24
C ILE A 101 -4.21 2.53 17.35
N GLY A 102 -4.05 1.80 18.45
CA GLY A 102 -4.69 0.50 18.65
C GLY A 102 -6.22 0.60 18.66
N VAL A 103 -6.77 1.53 19.45
CA VAL A 103 -8.22 1.72 19.55
C VAL A 103 -8.81 2.25 18.25
N SER A 104 -8.18 3.25 17.61
CA SER A 104 -8.68 3.78 16.33
C SER A 104 -8.65 2.74 15.22
N THR A 105 -7.60 1.93 15.14
CA THR A 105 -7.49 0.86 14.12
C THR A 105 -8.55 -0.21 14.35
N LEU A 106 -8.73 -0.67 15.59
CA LEU A 106 -9.78 -1.62 15.93
C LEU A 106 -11.17 -1.06 15.60
N LEU A 107 -11.43 0.19 15.98
CA LEU A 107 -12.70 0.85 15.73
C LEU A 107 -12.97 0.99 14.23
N VAL A 108 -12.00 1.40 13.42
CA VAL A 108 -12.12 1.48 11.95
C VAL A 108 -12.42 0.11 11.35
N MET A 109 -11.74 -0.96 11.78
CA MET A 109 -11.99 -2.32 11.31
C MET A 109 -13.42 -2.79 11.65
N VAL A 110 -13.86 -2.57 12.90
CA VAL A 110 -15.20 -2.93 13.38
C VAL A 110 -16.29 -2.17 12.60
N VAL A 111 -16.14 -0.85 12.46
CA VAL A 111 -17.10 -0.02 11.71
C VAL A 111 -17.15 -0.45 10.24
N THR A 112 -16.00 -0.72 9.63
CA THR A 112 -15.95 -1.19 8.23
C THR A 112 -16.65 -2.53 8.08
N ALA A 113 -16.40 -3.49 8.98
CA ALA A 113 -17.04 -4.80 8.98
C ALA A 113 -18.58 -4.68 9.09
N PHE A 114 -19.08 -3.92 10.07
CA PHE A 114 -20.52 -3.72 10.25
C PHE A 114 -21.16 -2.97 9.08
N THR A 115 -20.48 -1.97 8.51
CA THR A 115 -21.00 -1.23 7.35
C THR A 115 -21.15 -2.14 6.14
N VAL A 116 -20.12 -2.94 5.84
CA VAL A 116 -20.15 -3.91 4.74
C VAL A 116 -21.24 -4.97 4.99
N GLU A 117 -21.35 -5.49 6.21
CA GLU A 117 -22.37 -6.49 6.55
C GLU A 117 -23.80 -5.91 6.42
N ALA A 118 -24.02 -4.67 6.86
CA ALA A 118 -25.29 -3.98 6.71
C ALA A 118 -25.65 -3.79 5.23
N VAL A 119 -24.72 -3.30 4.40
CA VAL A 119 -24.94 -3.09 2.96
C VAL A 119 -25.20 -4.41 2.23
N CYS A 120 -24.41 -5.45 2.51
CA CYS A 120 -24.63 -6.77 1.93
C CYS A 120 -26.00 -7.35 2.34
N ARG A 121 -26.37 -7.24 3.62
CA ARG A 121 -27.67 -7.70 4.12
C ARG A 121 -28.85 -6.91 3.53
N TRP A 122 -28.67 -5.61 3.25
CA TRP A 122 -29.68 -4.80 2.57
C TRP A 122 -29.86 -5.22 1.11
N ARG A 123 -28.75 -5.50 0.41
CA ARG A 123 -28.79 -5.96 -0.99
C ARG A 123 -29.50 -7.31 -1.12
N VAL A 124 -29.21 -8.28 -0.23
CA VAL A 124 -29.83 -9.61 -0.25
C VAL A 124 -31.35 -9.57 -0.01
N ARG A 125 -31.86 -8.61 0.78
CA ARG A 125 -33.31 -8.44 0.99
C ARG A 125 -34.06 -7.85 -0.21
N HIS A 126 -33.35 -7.22 -1.16
CA HIS A 126 -33.95 -6.59 -2.34
C HIS A 126 -33.90 -7.47 -3.59
N GLU A 127 -33.27 -8.65 -3.54
CA GLU A 127 -33.23 -9.64 -4.63
C GLU A 127 -34.17 -10.83 -4.40
N VAL A 128 -35.07 -10.78 -3.39
CA VAL A 128 -36.12 -11.78 -3.13
C VAL A 128 -37.53 -11.22 -3.37
#